data_AF-E2CHI9-F1
#
_entry.id   AF-E2CHI9-F1
#
_cell.length_a   1.000
_cell.length_b   1.000
_cell.length_c   1.000
_cell.angle_alpha   90.00
_cell.angle_beta   90.00
_cell.angle_gamma   90.00
#
_symmetry.space_group_name_H-M   'P 1'
#
loop_
_entity.id
_entity.type
_entity.pdbx_description
1 polymer ?
#
loop_
_entity_poly.entity_id
_entity_poly.type
_entity_poly.pdbx_seq_one_letter_code
_entity_poly.pdbx_strand_id
1 'polypeptide(L)'
;MKFDRLDRMISNSIDRTINDGRFRIQSVAQASPNGRRKLVPESVIEGICVFGRPTVDFGIELGVRKSYRESNDFRSISVGRDATASIDVKYFPDGLPKQGDRFQLLDKPDEPVFTIGEVRPDGKSRFVISLHETEISR
;
A
#
# COMPACT_ATOMS: atom_id res chain seq x y z
N MET A 1 18.60 -5.59 -28.90
CA MET A 1 17.32 -5.53 -28.15
C MET A 1 16.72 -6.92 -27.94
N LYS A 2 17.36 -7.81 -27.16
CA LYS A 2 16.84 -9.15 -26.81
C LYS A 2 16.52 -9.32 -25.31
N PHE A 3 16.99 -8.39 -24.47
CA PHE A 3 16.83 -8.45 -23.01
C PHE A 3 15.43 -8.06 -22.52
N ASP A 4 14.73 -7.14 -23.19
CA ASP A 4 13.42 -6.65 -22.73
C ASP A 4 12.32 -7.73 -22.70
N ARG A 5 12.37 -8.72 -23.61
CA ARG A 5 11.35 -9.80 -23.63
C ARG A 5 11.56 -10.82 -22.51
N LEU A 6 12.82 -11.13 -22.19
CA LEU A 6 13.16 -12.05 -21.11
C LEU A 6 12.86 -11.43 -19.75
N ASP A 7 13.20 -10.15 -19.55
CA ASP A 7 12.88 -9.39 -18.33
C ASP A 7 11.35 -9.34 -18.12
N ARG A 8 10.59 -9.09 -19.21
CA ARG A 8 9.12 -9.09 -19.18
C ARG A 8 8.52 -10.48 -18.90
N MET A 9 9.10 -11.57 -19.42
CA MET A 9 8.61 -12.93 -19.13
C MET A 9 8.88 -13.35 -17.69
N ILE A 10 10.08 -13.06 -17.17
CA ILE A 10 10.45 -13.36 -15.78
C ILE A 10 9.57 -12.55 -14.82
N SER A 11 9.35 -11.27 -15.12
CA SER A 11 8.46 -10.39 -14.35
C SER A 11 7.03 -10.94 -14.27
N ASN A 12 6.46 -11.40 -15.40
CA ASN A 12 5.11 -12.00 -15.42
C ASN A 12 5.02 -13.34 -14.67
N SER A 13 6.10 -14.12 -14.62
CA SER A 13 6.13 -15.40 -13.90
C SER A 13 6.32 -15.23 -12.39
N ILE A 14 7.09 -14.22 -11.98
CA ILE A 14 7.27 -13.88 -10.57
C ILE A 14 5.96 -13.35 -9.97
N ASP A 15 5.21 -12.53 -10.70
CA ASP A 15 3.89 -12.07 -10.29
C ASP A 15 3.01 -13.25 -9.88
N ARG A 16 2.82 -14.23 -10.79
CA ARG A 16 1.98 -15.41 -10.54
C ARG A 16 2.36 -16.23 -9.30
N THR A 17 3.58 -16.09 -8.78
CA THR A 17 4.12 -16.94 -7.71
C THR A 17 4.26 -16.18 -6.37
N ILE A 18 4.33 -14.85 -6.38
CA ILE A 18 4.62 -14.04 -5.19
C ILE A 18 3.46 -13.08 -4.90
N ASN A 19 2.61 -13.43 -3.92
CA ASN A 19 1.67 -12.52 -3.24
C ASN A 19 0.91 -11.54 -4.17
N ASP A 20 0.38 -12.06 -5.28
CA ASP A 20 -0.57 -11.36 -6.14
C ASP A 20 -1.87 -11.13 -5.36
N GLY A 21 -2.06 -9.92 -4.84
CA GLY A 21 -3.31 -9.47 -4.24
C GLY A 21 -4.14 -8.72 -5.27
N ARG A 22 -5.41 -9.10 -5.45
CA ARG A 22 -6.37 -8.27 -6.17
C ARG A 22 -6.60 -6.99 -5.38
N PHE A 23 -6.45 -5.87 -6.06
CA PHE A 23 -6.65 -4.57 -5.45
C PHE A 23 -7.83 -3.83 -6.07
N ARG A 24 -8.34 -2.86 -5.30
CA ARG A 24 -9.23 -1.80 -5.74
C ARG A 24 -8.66 -0.47 -5.29
N ILE A 25 -8.42 0.43 -6.24
CA ILE A 25 -8.13 1.84 -5.97
C ILE A 25 -9.35 2.66 -6.33
N GLN A 26 -9.69 3.61 -5.47
CA GLN A 26 -10.77 4.55 -5.70
C GLN A 26 -10.32 5.97 -5.34
N SER A 27 -10.51 6.89 -6.28
CA SER A 27 -10.14 8.28 -6.06
C SER A 27 -11.06 8.98 -5.05
N VAL A 28 -10.46 9.89 -4.31
CA VAL A 28 -11.14 10.70 -3.31
C VAL A 28 -11.29 12.12 -3.84
N ALA A 29 -12.51 12.61 -3.98
CA ALA A 29 -12.78 13.99 -4.37
C ALA A 29 -12.28 14.95 -3.29
N GLN A 30 -11.38 15.86 -3.69
CA GLN A 30 -11.00 17.00 -2.88
C GLN A 30 -12.12 18.05 -2.92
N ALA A 31 -12.64 18.39 -1.74
CA ALA A 31 -13.60 19.48 -1.51
C ALA A 31 -15.05 19.23 -1.97
N SER A 32 -15.82 18.52 -1.15
CA SER A 32 -17.21 18.93 -0.94
C SER A 32 -17.22 20.24 -0.11
N PRO A 33 -18.16 21.18 -0.32
CA PRO A 33 -18.27 22.42 0.48
C PRO A 33 -18.28 22.20 2.00
N ASN A 34 -18.62 20.99 2.45
CA ASN A 34 -18.68 20.61 3.87
C ASN A 34 -17.37 20.00 4.42
N GLY A 35 -16.24 20.11 3.71
CA GLY A 35 -14.93 19.61 4.16
C GLY A 35 -14.81 18.08 4.22
N ARG A 36 -15.87 17.33 3.89
CA ARG A 36 -15.84 15.87 3.83
C ARG A 36 -15.23 15.40 2.51
N ARG A 37 -14.22 14.55 2.62
CA ARG A 37 -13.67 13.74 1.51
C ARG A 37 -14.73 12.74 1.07
N LYS A 38 -15.11 12.77 -0.21
CA LYS A 38 -16.11 11.85 -0.79
C LYS A 38 -15.44 10.97 -1.83
N LEU A 39 -15.70 9.67 -1.78
CA LEU A 39 -15.24 8.73 -2.80
C LEU A 39 -15.95 8.99 -4.13
N VAL A 40 -15.22 8.92 -5.23
CA VAL A 40 -15.77 9.07 -6.59
C VAL A 40 -16.09 7.67 -7.13
N PRO A 41 -17.38 7.29 -7.27
CA PRO A 41 -17.77 5.94 -7.70
C PRO A 41 -17.23 5.54 -9.08
N GLU A 42 -17.08 6.51 -9.97
CA GLU A 42 -16.65 6.29 -11.36
C GLU A 42 -15.14 6.08 -11.51
N SER A 43 -14.36 6.32 -10.45
CA SER A 43 -12.88 6.25 -10.46
C SER A 43 -12.31 4.90 -10.01
N VAL A 44 -13.13 3.85 -10.03
CA VAL A 44 -12.74 2.54 -9.51
C VAL A 44 -11.82 1.84 -10.50
N ILE A 45 -10.59 1.58 -10.07
CA ILE A 45 -9.59 0.81 -10.82
C ILE A 45 -9.30 -0.47 -10.05
N GLU A 46 -9.44 -1.61 -10.70
CA GLU A 46 -9.17 -2.92 -10.14
C GLU A 46 -8.08 -3.64 -10.93
N GLY A 47 -7.28 -4.44 -10.24
CA GLY A 47 -6.19 -5.15 -10.87
C GLY A 47 -5.48 -6.10 -9.93
N ILE A 48 -4.28 -6.50 -10.32
CA ILE A 48 -3.39 -7.35 -9.54
C ILE A 48 -2.18 -6.53 -9.11
N CYS A 49 -1.78 -6.68 -7.85
CA CYS A 49 -0.60 -6.04 -7.29
C CYS A 49 0.23 -7.04 -6.49
N VAL A 50 1.53 -6.78 -6.41
CA VAL A 50 2.38 -7.43 -5.43
C VAL A 50 2.28 -6.61 -4.15
N PHE A 51 1.64 -7.18 -3.12
CA PHE A 51 1.45 -6.50 -1.83
C PHE A 51 2.51 -6.94 -0.83
N GLY A 52 3.21 -5.97 -0.25
CA GLY A 52 4.22 -6.16 0.79
C GLY A 52 3.83 -5.43 2.06
N ARG A 53 3.45 -6.18 3.10
CA ARG A 53 3.33 -5.66 4.45
C ARG A 53 4.50 -6.20 5.28
N PRO A 54 5.30 -5.32 5.90
CA PRO A 54 6.34 -5.76 6.81
C PRO A 54 5.67 -6.34 8.05
N THR A 55 5.88 -7.62 8.32
CA THR A 55 5.51 -8.24 9.58
C THR A 55 6.34 -7.58 10.68
N VAL A 56 5.65 -6.93 11.62
CA VAL A 56 6.28 -6.49 12.86
C VAL A 56 6.32 -7.72 13.75
N ASP A 57 7.42 -8.48 13.68
CA ASP A 57 7.71 -9.47 14.71
C ASP A 57 7.96 -8.68 15.99
N PHE A 58 6.93 -8.61 16.84
CA PHE A 58 7.10 -8.14 18.20
C PHE A 58 8.07 -9.12 18.87
N GLY A 59 9.34 -8.72 18.98
CA GLY A 59 10.26 -9.35 19.91
C GLY A 59 9.62 -9.23 21.29
N ILE A 60 9.02 -10.31 21.77
CA ILE A 60 8.51 -10.41 23.13
C ILE A 60 9.75 -10.29 24.01
N GLU A 61 10.05 -9.07 24.46
CA GLU A 61 11.07 -8.81 25.46
C GLU A 61 10.55 -9.35 26.80
N LEU A 62 10.73 -10.66 26.96
CA LEU A 62 10.42 -11.41 28.16
C LEU A 62 11.50 -11.07 29.20
N GLY A 63 11.24 -10.00 29.94
CA GLY A 63 11.82 -9.81 31.27
C GLY A 63 12.84 -8.70 31.43
N VAL A 64 12.37 -7.48 31.65
CA VAL A 64 13.05 -6.57 32.59
C VAL A 64 12.01 -5.89 33.47
N ARG A 65 11.81 -6.43 34.68
CA ARG A 65 11.24 -5.65 35.78
C ARG A 65 12.36 -4.76 36.29
N LYS A 66 12.28 -3.44 36.09
CA LYS A 66 12.63 -2.42 37.10
C LYS A 66 12.45 -0.98 36.59
N SER A 67 11.99 -0.16 37.55
CA SER A 67 12.04 1.31 37.65
C SER A 67 11.27 2.15 36.64
N TYR A 68 10.06 2.52 37.07
CA TYR A 68 9.44 3.83 36.88
C TYR A 68 10.48 4.98 36.89
N ARG A 69 10.77 5.59 35.73
CA ARG A 69 10.79 7.06 35.50
C ARG A 69 11.36 7.54 34.15
N GLU A 70 11.84 6.68 33.26
CA GLU A 70 12.46 7.11 32.00
C GLU A 70 11.93 6.34 30.79
N SER A 71 10.64 6.45 30.50
CA SER A 71 10.10 5.81 29.29
C SER A 71 9.00 6.65 28.67
N ASN A 72 9.43 7.72 28.01
CA ASN A 72 8.58 8.45 27.06
C ASN A 72 9.16 8.45 25.64
N ASP A 73 10.24 7.70 25.35
CA ASP A 73 11.05 8.04 24.18
C ASP A 73 11.62 6.90 23.32
N PHE A 74 11.18 5.64 23.47
CA PHE A 74 11.67 4.58 22.55
C PHE A 74 10.64 3.54 22.10
N ARG A 75 9.39 3.55 22.61
CA ARG A 75 8.32 2.66 22.09
C ARG A 75 7.68 3.14 20.78
N SER A 76 7.90 4.40 20.40
CA SER A 76 7.33 4.99 19.19
C SER A 76 8.28 4.91 17.99
N ILE A 77 9.52 4.45 18.19
CA ILE A 77 10.51 4.19 17.13
C ILE A 77 10.38 2.75 16.62
N SER A 78 9.19 2.16 16.68
CA SER A 78 8.77 1.24 15.62
C SER A 78 8.49 2.11 14.40
N VAL A 79 9.56 2.53 13.72
CA VAL A 79 9.53 3.15 12.39
C VAL A 79 8.85 2.14 11.49
N GLY A 80 7.53 2.27 11.43
CA GLY A 80 6.62 1.46 10.67
C GLY A 80 7.07 1.53 9.23
N ARG A 81 7.64 0.43 8.74
CA ARG A 81 7.73 0.25 7.31
C ARG A 81 6.28 0.28 6.81
N ASP A 82 5.93 1.32 6.06
CA ASP A 82 4.59 1.42 5.47
C ASP A 82 4.31 0.17 4.62
N ALA A 83 3.04 -0.23 4.54
CA ALA A 83 2.68 -1.25 3.58
C ALA A 83 2.97 -0.70 2.16
N THR A 84 3.35 -1.58 1.26
CA THR A 84 3.65 -1.21 -0.13
C THR A 84 2.86 -2.07 -1.08
N ALA A 85 2.47 -1.50 -2.21
CA ALA A 85 1.94 -2.26 -3.33
C ALA A 85 2.69 -1.88 -4.60
N SER A 86 3.14 -2.88 -5.35
CA SER A 86 3.71 -2.71 -6.68
C SER A 86 2.67 -3.06 -7.72
N ILE A 87 2.35 -2.11 -8.61
CA ILE A 87 1.29 -2.25 -9.61
C ILE A 87 1.85 -1.98 -11.00
N ASP A 88 1.38 -2.74 -11.98
CA ASP A 88 1.70 -2.56 -13.40
C ASP A 88 0.98 -1.32 -13.95
N VAL A 89 1.72 -0.48 -14.68
CA VAL A 89 1.22 0.75 -15.30
C VAL A 89 0.07 0.45 -16.29
N LYS A 90 -0.04 -0.77 -16.82
CA LYS A 90 -1.13 -1.16 -17.73
C LYS A 90 -2.54 -0.97 -17.14
N TYR A 91 -2.69 -1.02 -15.82
CA TYR A 91 -3.98 -0.81 -15.15
C TYR A 91 -4.38 0.67 -15.09
N PHE A 92 -3.46 1.58 -15.46
CA PHE A 92 -3.59 3.03 -15.32
C PHE A 92 -3.29 3.74 -16.67
N PRO A 93 -4.07 3.49 -17.73
CA PRO A 93 -3.84 4.10 -19.03
C PRO A 93 -4.02 5.63 -19.02
N ASP A 94 -4.90 6.14 -18.15
CA ASP A 94 -5.28 7.56 -18.09
C ASP A 94 -4.47 8.36 -17.06
N GLY A 95 -3.52 7.71 -16.38
CA GLY A 95 -2.64 8.34 -15.39
C GLY A 95 -2.57 7.58 -14.07
N LEU A 96 -1.48 7.84 -13.32
CA LEU A 96 -1.21 7.20 -12.04
C LEU A 96 -2.18 7.64 -10.94
N PRO A 97 -2.41 6.79 -9.92
CA PRO A 97 -3.25 7.16 -8.78
C PRO A 97 -2.61 8.30 -7.98
N LYS A 98 -3.42 9.01 -7.19
CA LYS A 98 -2.97 10.20 -6.46
C LYS A 98 -2.83 9.92 -4.97
N GLN A 99 -2.00 10.72 -4.31
CA GLN A 99 -1.94 10.74 -2.85
C GLN A 99 -3.32 11.08 -2.27
N GLY A 100 -3.73 10.31 -1.26
CA GLY A 100 -5.04 10.42 -0.63
C GLY A 100 -6.12 9.51 -1.22
N ASP A 101 -5.85 8.85 -2.36
CA ASP A 101 -6.77 7.85 -2.91
C ASP A 101 -6.85 6.62 -1.99
N ARG A 102 -7.98 5.91 -2.06
CA ARG A 102 -8.28 4.76 -1.21
C ARG A 102 -7.80 3.48 -1.90
N PHE A 103 -7.05 2.65 -1.17
CA PHE A 103 -6.59 1.34 -1.61
C PHE A 103 -7.20 0.23 -0.74
N GLN A 104 -7.70 -0.83 -1.37
CA GLN A 104 -8.27 -1.98 -0.70
C GLN A 104 -7.83 -3.28 -1.36
N LEU A 105 -7.51 -4.30 -0.55
CA LEU A 105 -7.30 -5.66 -1.01
C LEU A 105 -8.64 -6.38 -1.10
N LEU A 106 -8.97 -6.91 -2.27
CA LEU A 106 -10.21 -7.63 -2.52
C LEU A 106 -10.14 -9.09 -2.04
N ASP A 107 -8.95 -9.69 -2.10
CA ASP A 107 -8.75 -11.08 -1.68
C ASP A 107 -8.60 -11.23 -0.17
N LYS A 108 -8.43 -10.11 0.55
CA LYS A 108 -8.26 -10.07 2.00
C LYS A 108 -9.19 -9.01 2.60
N PRO A 109 -10.51 -9.30 2.71
CA PRO A 109 -11.48 -8.32 3.20
C PRO A 109 -11.28 -7.92 4.67
N ASP A 110 -10.58 -8.76 5.46
CA ASP A 110 -10.24 -8.49 6.86
C ASP A 110 -9.04 -7.54 7.02
N GLU A 111 -8.28 -7.28 5.94
CA GLU A 111 -7.20 -6.29 5.98
C GLU A 111 -7.78 -4.87 6.04
N PRO A 112 -7.08 -3.93 6.71
CA PRO A 112 -7.56 -2.57 6.79
C PRO A 112 -7.59 -1.92 5.42
N VAL A 113 -8.40 -0.87 5.33
CA VAL A 113 -8.40 0.01 4.17
C VAL A 113 -7.18 0.92 4.28
N PHE A 114 -6.47 1.08 3.17
CA PHE A 114 -5.31 1.94 3.12
C PHE A 114 -5.60 3.24 2.38
N THR A 115 -4.86 4.28 2.74
CA THR A 115 -4.78 5.52 1.96
C THR A 115 -3.43 5.57 1.27
N ILE A 116 -3.40 5.96 -0.01
CA ILE A 116 -2.16 6.12 -0.76
C ILE A 116 -1.38 7.31 -0.21
N GLY A 117 -0.19 7.05 0.30
CA GLY A 117 0.73 8.06 0.84
C GLY A 117 1.63 8.65 -0.25
N GLU A 118 2.27 7.78 -1.02
CA GLU A 118 3.22 8.19 -2.06
C GLU A 118 3.11 7.25 -3.27
N VAL A 119 3.37 7.78 -4.47
CA VAL A 119 3.41 7.01 -5.71
C VAL A 119 4.76 7.24 -6.38
N ARG A 120 5.56 6.18 -6.50
CA ARG A 120 6.90 6.21 -7.09
C ARG A 120 6.93 5.33 -8.35
N PRO A 121 7.06 5.91 -9.56
CA PRO A 121 7.31 5.10 -10.75
C PRO A 121 8.69 4.45 -10.69
N ASP A 122 8.82 3.20 -11.12
CA ASP A 122 10.12 2.50 -11.14
C ASP A 122 10.97 2.83 -12.39
N GLY A 123 10.40 3.61 -13.33
CA GLY A 123 11.03 3.99 -14.59
C GLY A 123 10.89 2.97 -15.74
N LYS A 124 10.25 1.83 -15.50
CA LYS A 124 9.95 0.78 -16.49
C LYS A 124 8.43 0.62 -16.67
N SER A 125 7.86 -0.48 -16.18
CA SER A 125 6.47 -0.88 -16.39
C SER A 125 5.65 -0.92 -15.11
N ARG A 126 6.22 -0.48 -13.99
CA ARG A 126 5.56 -0.53 -12.68
C ARG A 126 5.73 0.78 -11.93
N PHE A 127 4.88 0.93 -10.93
CA PHE A 127 5.02 1.92 -9.90
C PHE A 127 4.76 1.28 -8.54
N VAL A 128 5.44 1.79 -7.53
CA VAL A 128 5.31 1.37 -6.15
C VAL A 128 4.54 2.45 -5.41
N ILE A 129 3.52 2.05 -4.66
CA ILE A 129 2.78 2.94 -3.78
C ILE A 129 3.07 2.62 -2.32
N SER A 130 3.30 3.66 -1.54
CA SER A 130 3.36 3.59 -0.07
C SER A 130 1.94 3.75 0.47
N LEU A 131 1.56 2.91 1.43
CA LEU A 131 0.21 2.78 1.94
C LEU A 131 0.20 3.05 3.44
N HIS A 132 -0.67 3.97 3.86
CA HIS A 132 -0.93 4.24 5.27
C HIS A 132 -2.25 3.61 5.68
N GLU A 133 -2.27 2.96 6.84
CA GLU A 133 -3.49 2.38 7.40
C GLU A 133 -4.50 3.48 7.70
N THR A 134 -5.72 3.35 7.18
CA THR A 134 -6.80 4.29 7.49
C THR A 134 -7.47 3.78 8.75
N GLU A 135 -7.17 4.40 9.89
CA GLU A 135 -7.90 4.13 11.12
C GLU A 135 -9.39 4.39 10.89
N ILE A 136 -10.16 3.31 10.85
CA ILE A 136 -11.62 3.41 10.93
C ILE A 136 -11.89 3.60 12.43
N SER A 137 -12.00 4.86 12.88
CA SER A 137 -12.62 5.15 14.17
C SER A 137 -14.00 4.48 14.18
N ARG A 138 -14.15 3.47 15.03
CA ARG A 138 -15.45 2.89 15.38
C ARG A 138 -16.23 3.85 16.26
#